data_AF-A0A7W7U6D3-F1
#
_entry.id   AF-A0A7W7U6D3-F1
#
_cell.length_a   1.000
_cell.length_b   1.000
_cell.length_c   1.000
_cell.angle_alpha   90.00
_cell.angle_beta   90.00
_cell.angle_gamma   90.00
#
_symmetry.space_group_name_H-M   'P 1'
#
loop_
_entity.id
_entity.type
_entity.pdbx_description
1 polymer ?
#
loop_
_entity_poly.entity_id
_entity_poly.type
_entity_poly.pdbx_seq_one_letter_code
_entity_poly.pdbx_strand_id
1 'polypeptide(L)'
;MQRSAPRTRLSRILACAAVPVMLVAAGCSSSDSGDSGKTQGEGQQGQGQTSASASVTPSPSQSTKKVEPAKFAKLPQVCKAISAKTTASLVPKAKTKGGTPAASSDLASRGGCSWNGLDDKGVKGSQYRWLDVSFYRYDSDAVLGSGQERAQENLAKELAKVQETPGAKKLKTVTANGIGDEAKTVTYQLRKTDEDFQYTSVLVRTGNVLVLLSYNGAGYAGAETPSEKTITNGAGTAVKEAVAAVAAANK
;
A
#
# COMPACT_ATOMS: atom_id res chain seq x y z
N MET A 1 25.90 47.50 -43.75
CA MET A 1 25.67 48.49 -42.67
C MET A 1 25.29 47.73 -41.41
N GLN A 2 26.18 47.76 -40.42
CA GLN A 2 26.00 47.20 -39.08
C GLN A 2 24.91 47.97 -38.32
N ARG A 3 24.14 47.28 -37.47
CA ARG A 3 23.93 47.66 -36.06
C ARG A 3 23.65 46.42 -35.21
N SER A 4 24.48 46.26 -34.19
CA SER A 4 24.45 45.21 -33.18
C SER A 4 23.68 45.65 -31.93
N ALA A 5 22.98 44.69 -31.30
CA ALA A 5 22.72 44.52 -29.85
C ALA A 5 21.78 45.52 -29.11
N PRO A 6 21.23 45.20 -27.90
CA PRO A 6 21.56 44.08 -26.99
C PRO A 6 20.39 43.26 -26.38
N ARG A 7 20.81 42.18 -25.71
CA ARG A 7 20.07 41.28 -24.80
C ARG A 7 19.46 42.02 -23.60
N THR A 8 18.25 41.61 -23.21
CA THR A 8 17.74 41.82 -21.84
C THR A 8 17.29 40.48 -21.27
N ARG A 9 18.10 39.92 -20.36
CA ARG A 9 17.69 38.81 -19.47
C ARG A 9 16.89 39.41 -18.33
N LEU A 10 15.65 38.97 -18.14
CA LEU A 10 14.87 39.25 -16.94
C LEU A 10 14.77 37.97 -16.12
N SER A 11 15.67 37.85 -15.14
CA SER A 11 15.62 36.88 -14.06
C SER A 11 14.47 37.25 -13.14
N ARG A 12 13.38 36.47 -13.11
CA ARG A 12 12.40 36.54 -12.03
C ARG A 12 12.74 35.48 -11.00
N ILE A 13 13.40 35.93 -9.94
CA ILE A 13 13.52 35.26 -8.64
C ILE A 13 12.41 35.82 -7.78
N LEU A 14 11.47 35.00 -7.30
CA LEU A 14 10.52 35.29 -6.23
C LEU A 14 9.66 34.01 -6.04
N ALA A 15 9.42 33.41 -4.88
CA ALA A 15 9.97 33.46 -3.54
C ALA A 15 9.35 32.22 -2.84
N CYS A 16 10.13 31.42 -2.12
CA CYS A 16 9.60 30.27 -1.38
C CYS A 16 8.78 30.78 -0.18
N ALA A 17 7.48 30.51 -0.16
CA ALA A 17 6.66 30.70 1.03
C ALA A 17 6.86 29.50 1.98
N ALA A 18 7.77 29.64 2.94
CA ALA A 18 7.87 28.74 4.08
C ALA A 18 6.85 29.19 5.14
N VAL A 19 5.89 28.33 5.47
CA VAL A 19 4.90 28.57 6.54
C VAL A 19 5.47 27.99 7.84
N PRO A 20 5.64 28.78 8.91
CA PRO A 20 6.06 28.28 10.21
C PRO A 20 4.89 27.60 10.93
N VAL A 21 5.01 26.29 11.18
CA VAL A 21 4.14 25.55 12.11
C VAL A 21 4.61 25.88 13.53
N MET A 22 3.84 26.69 14.23
CA MET A 22 4.03 26.96 15.65
C MET A 22 3.64 25.71 16.47
N LEU A 23 4.63 25.11 17.12
CA LEU A 23 4.47 24.13 18.17
C LEU A 23 4.03 24.84 19.45
N VAL A 24 2.80 24.58 19.91
CA VAL A 24 2.37 24.96 21.25
C VAL A 24 2.48 23.75 22.16
N ALA A 25 3.55 23.73 22.96
CA ALA A 25 3.64 22.94 24.17
C ALA A 25 3.25 23.84 25.34
N ALA A 26 2.19 23.50 26.05
CA ALA A 26 1.86 24.06 27.35
C ALA A 26 1.42 22.92 28.27
N GLY A 27 2.32 22.52 29.16
CA GLY A 27 2.01 21.84 30.39
C GLY A 27 1.95 22.86 31.53
N CYS A 28 0.97 22.70 32.42
CA CYS A 28 0.91 23.18 33.80
C CYS A 28 -0.34 22.48 34.40
N SER A 29 -0.25 21.50 35.32
CA SER A 29 0.11 21.62 36.73
C SER A 29 -0.49 22.85 37.43
N SER A 30 -1.49 22.58 38.29
CA SER A 30 -1.76 23.17 39.62
C SER A 30 -3.28 23.10 39.88
N SER A 31 -3.73 22.25 40.82
CA SER A 31 -3.90 22.58 42.25
C SER A 31 -5.08 23.53 42.47
N ASP A 32 -6.26 22.96 42.71
CA ASP A 32 -7.40 23.68 43.28
C ASP A 32 -7.52 23.29 44.76
N SER A 33 -7.10 24.22 45.61
CA SER A 33 -7.15 24.14 47.06
C SER A 33 -8.50 24.66 47.55
N GLY A 34 -9.37 23.77 47.99
CA GLY A 34 -10.56 24.12 48.77
C GLY A 34 -10.22 24.17 50.27
N ASP A 35 -10.12 25.38 50.81
CA ASP A 35 -10.06 25.66 52.26
C ASP A 35 -11.48 25.80 52.82
N SER A 36 -11.80 25.06 53.89
CA SER A 36 -12.81 25.47 54.87
C SER A 36 -12.60 24.75 56.21
N GLY A 37 -12.23 25.51 57.25
CA GLY A 37 -12.92 25.41 58.54
C GLY A 37 -12.31 24.55 59.66
N LYS A 38 -11.41 25.19 60.43
CA LYS A 38 -11.33 25.24 61.92
C LYS A 38 -11.75 24.00 62.74
N THR A 39 -10.84 23.48 63.58
CA THR A 39 -10.84 23.65 65.06
C THR A 39 -9.70 22.88 65.74
N GLN A 40 -9.30 23.39 66.91
CA GLN A 40 -8.19 23.00 67.79
C GLN A 40 -8.43 21.66 68.52
N GLY A 41 -7.36 21.07 69.06
CA GLY A 41 -7.44 20.38 70.35
C GLY A 41 -6.72 19.04 70.45
N GLU A 42 -5.70 19.03 71.32
CA GLU A 42 -4.84 17.96 71.84
C GLU A 42 -5.48 16.58 72.10
N GLY A 43 -4.67 15.51 71.98
CA GLY A 43 -5.07 14.16 72.38
C GLY A 43 -4.04 13.04 72.10
N GLN A 44 -2.98 13.00 72.90
CA GLN A 44 -2.34 11.83 73.54
C GLN A 44 -2.33 10.41 72.89
N GLN A 45 -1.10 9.90 72.72
CA GLN A 45 -0.56 8.52 72.89
C GLN A 45 -1.30 7.29 72.31
N GLY A 46 -0.53 6.50 71.54
CA GLY A 46 -0.81 5.08 71.32
C GLY A 46 0.26 4.40 70.45
N GLN A 47 1.18 3.68 71.09
CA GLN A 47 2.13 2.76 70.45
C GLN A 47 1.40 1.58 69.80
N GLY A 48 1.84 1.11 68.64
CA GLY A 48 1.31 -0.09 68.01
C GLY A 48 2.13 -0.55 66.80
N GLN A 49 2.57 -1.81 66.85
CA GLN A 49 3.57 -2.44 66.00
C GLN A 49 3.15 -2.69 64.53
N THR A 50 4.19 -2.79 63.71
CA THR A 50 4.34 -3.55 62.47
C THR A 50 3.31 -4.67 62.20
N SER A 51 2.76 -4.72 60.99
CA SER A 51 2.48 -5.98 60.27
C SER A 51 2.42 -5.75 58.76
N ALA A 52 3.08 -6.65 58.04
CA ALA A 52 3.28 -6.67 56.61
C ALA A 52 2.09 -7.29 55.84
N SER A 53 2.20 -7.20 54.51
CA SER A 53 1.52 -8.00 53.48
C SER A 53 0.09 -7.62 53.08
N ALA A 54 0.01 -6.94 51.93
CA ALA A 54 -0.61 -7.54 50.73
C ALA A 54 -0.21 -6.71 49.50
N SER A 55 0.97 -6.98 48.95
CA SER A 55 1.27 -6.59 47.57
C SER A 55 0.43 -7.49 46.66
N VAL A 56 -0.73 -7.00 46.26
CA VAL A 56 -1.50 -7.55 45.13
C VAL A 56 -0.60 -7.51 43.91
N THR A 57 0.03 -8.65 43.65
CA THR A 57 0.80 -8.89 42.44
C THR A 57 -0.24 -9.14 41.35
N PRO A 58 -0.37 -8.30 40.31
CA PRO A 58 -1.22 -8.62 39.19
C PRO A 58 -0.63 -9.86 38.52
N SER A 59 -1.28 -11.00 38.72
CA SER A 59 -0.94 -12.23 38.04
C SER A 59 -1.13 -12.02 36.53
N PRO A 60 -0.10 -12.13 35.69
CA PRO A 60 -0.27 -12.02 34.25
C PRO A 60 -0.83 -13.34 33.74
N SER A 61 -2.11 -13.59 34.01
CA SER A 61 -2.87 -14.54 33.20
C SER A 61 -3.31 -13.82 31.92
N GLN A 62 -2.33 -13.35 31.15
CA GLN A 62 -2.57 -13.15 29.72
C GLN A 62 -2.65 -14.56 29.16
N SER A 63 -3.87 -15.02 28.94
CA SER A 63 -4.12 -16.12 28.03
C SER A 63 -3.36 -15.80 26.75
N THR A 64 -2.25 -16.50 26.53
CA THR A 64 -1.54 -16.45 25.26
C THR A 64 -2.50 -17.09 24.28
N LYS A 65 -3.33 -16.26 23.62
CA LYS A 65 -4.13 -16.73 22.49
C LYS A 65 -3.15 -17.42 21.55
N LYS A 66 -3.29 -18.73 21.41
CA LYS A 66 -2.46 -19.52 20.50
C LYS A 66 -2.91 -19.17 19.09
N VAL A 67 -2.23 -18.20 18.49
CA VAL A 67 -2.51 -17.74 17.13
C VAL A 67 -1.88 -18.70 16.13
N GLU A 68 -2.57 -18.95 15.02
CA GLU A 68 -2.05 -19.75 13.91
C GLU A 68 -0.77 -19.10 13.35
N PRO A 69 0.33 -19.82 13.16
CA PRO A 69 1.54 -19.29 12.54
C PRO A 69 1.31 -18.77 11.11
N ALA A 70 2.10 -17.78 10.69
CA ALA A 70 2.10 -17.30 9.32
C ALA A 70 2.58 -18.40 8.35
N LYS A 71 1.83 -18.62 7.26
CA LYS A 71 2.14 -19.65 6.26
C LYS A 71 3.43 -19.38 5.47
N PHE A 72 3.66 -18.12 5.11
CA PHE A 72 4.81 -17.65 4.35
C PHE A 72 5.66 -16.73 5.22
N ALA A 73 6.95 -17.04 5.33
CA ALA A 73 7.91 -16.29 6.12
C ALA A 73 8.56 -15.13 5.33
N LYS A 74 8.64 -15.27 3.99
CA LYS A 74 9.38 -14.35 3.11
C LYS A 74 8.54 -13.93 1.90
N LEU A 75 8.87 -12.77 1.35
CA LEU A 75 8.40 -12.32 0.03
C LEU A 75 9.44 -12.64 -1.06
N PRO A 76 9.01 -12.89 -2.31
CA PRO A 76 9.94 -13.01 -3.43
C PRO A 76 10.56 -11.64 -3.75
N GLN A 77 11.65 -11.65 -4.54
CA GLN A 77 12.09 -10.40 -5.18
C GLN A 77 11.01 -9.94 -6.17
N VAL A 78 10.31 -8.85 -5.85
CA VAL A 78 9.06 -8.47 -6.53
C VAL A 78 9.21 -8.28 -8.04
N CYS A 79 10.28 -7.62 -8.48
CA CYS A 79 10.54 -7.43 -9.91
C CYS A 79 10.90 -8.72 -10.68
N LYS A 80 11.17 -9.83 -9.99
CA LYS A 80 11.38 -11.16 -10.58
C LYS A 80 10.18 -12.08 -10.41
N ALA A 81 9.12 -11.64 -9.75
CA ALA A 81 7.92 -12.45 -9.52
C ALA A 81 7.11 -12.68 -10.81
N ILE A 82 7.35 -11.85 -11.83
CA ILE A 82 6.78 -11.99 -13.18
C ILE A 82 7.96 -12.18 -14.13
N SER A 83 7.86 -13.18 -15.01
CA SER A 83 8.93 -13.54 -15.92
C SER A 83 9.23 -12.43 -16.92
N ALA A 84 10.50 -12.32 -17.33
CA ALA A 84 10.91 -11.36 -18.34
C ALA A 84 10.16 -11.52 -19.68
N LYS A 85 9.76 -12.76 -20.00
CA LYS A 85 8.94 -13.05 -21.19
C LYS A 85 7.55 -12.41 -21.06
N THR A 86 6.91 -12.59 -19.91
CA THR A 86 5.58 -12.04 -19.64
C THR A 86 5.62 -10.52 -19.58
N THR A 87 6.58 -9.91 -18.87
CA THR A 87 6.70 -8.44 -18.82
C THR A 87 7.01 -7.83 -20.19
N ALA A 88 7.87 -8.46 -21.01
CA ALA A 88 8.16 -7.99 -22.37
C ALA A 88 6.94 -8.08 -23.30
N SER A 89 6.09 -9.10 -23.13
CA SER A 89 4.86 -9.27 -23.91
C SER A 89 3.76 -8.30 -23.49
N LEU A 90 3.62 -8.02 -22.19
CA LEU A 90 2.57 -7.15 -21.65
C LEU A 90 2.93 -5.66 -21.72
N VAL A 91 4.21 -5.34 -21.61
CA VAL A 91 4.70 -3.95 -21.61
C VAL A 91 5.79 -3.80 -22.68
N PRO A 92 5.42 -3.83 -23.97
CA PRO A 92 6.38 -3.59 -25.04
C PRO A 92 7.02 -2.22 -24.87
N LYS A 93 8.30 -2.12 -25.23
CA LYS A 93 9.11 -0.89 -25.06
C LYS A 93 9.10 -0.36 -23.61
N ALA A 94 9.08 -1.25 -22.62
CA ALA A 94 9.23 -0.87 -21.23
C ALA A 94 10.48 -0.01 -21.00
N LYS A 95 10.34 1.11 -20.28
CA LYS A 95 11.45 2.01 -19.93
C LYS A 95 12.55 1.27 -19.17
N THR A 96 12.16 0.43 -18.22
CA THR A 96 13.06 -0.42 -17.44
C THR A 96 12.67 -1.88 -17.66
N LYS A 97 13.48 -2.65 -18.39
CA LYS A 97 13.19 -4.06 -18.72
C LYS A 97 13.00 -4.93 -17.47
N GLY A 98 13.84 -4.71 -16.45
CA GLY A 98 13.77 -5.41 -15.17
C GLY A 98 12.69 -4.89 -14.21
N GLY A 99 11.94 -3.85 -14.61
CA GLY A 99 10.98 -3.18 -13.74
C GLY A 99 11.63 -2.18 -12.80
N THR A 100 10.80 -1.30 -12.26
CA THR A 100 11.18 -0.29 -11.28
C THR A 100 10.63 -0.73 -9.92
N PRO A 101 11.48 -1.07 -8.93
CA PRO A 101 11.02 -1.45 -7.61
C PRO A 101 10.36 -0.25 -6.91
N ALA A 102 9.27 -0.50 -6.19
CA ALA A 102 8.69 0.48 -5.29
C ALA A 102 9.60 0.66 -4.07
N ALA A 103 9.73 1.90 -3.60
CA ALA A 103 10.43 2.17 -2.36
C ALA A 103 9.68 1.53 -1.18
N SER A 104 10.40 0.83 -0.31
CA SER A 104 9.86 0.24 0.90
C SER A 104 10.94 0.27 1.98
N SER A 105 10.57 0.68 3.19
CA SER A 105 11.42 0.57 4.38
C SER A 105 11.35 -0.82 5.03
N ASP A 106 10.41 -1.67 4.60
CA ASP A 106 10.23 -3.04 5.10
C ASP A 106 10.04 -3.99 3.93
N LEU A 107 11.16 -4.41 3.32
CA LEU A 107 11.17 -5.37 2.22
C LEU A 107 10.81 -6.80 2.66
N ALA A 108 10.78 -7.08 3.97
CA ALA A 108 10.37 -8.39 4.48
C ALA A 108 8.85 -8.55 4.44
N SER A 109 8.11 -7.47 4.69
CA SER A 109 6.64 -7.48 4.68
C SER A 109 6.00 -6.81 3.48
N ARG A 110 6.69 -5.92 2.78
CA ARG A 110 6.10 -5.11 1.69
C ARG A 110 7.08 -4.85 0.56
N GLY A 111 6.62 -5.04 -0.67
CA GLY A 111 7.39 -4.66 -1.85
C GLY A 111 6.51 -4.48 -3.06
N GLY A 112 6.97 -3.67 -4.02
CA GLY A 112 6.27 -3.43 -5.27
C GLY A 112 7.24 -3.43 -6.45
N CYS A 113 6.72 -3.64 -7.64
CA CYS A 113 7.46 -3.42 -8.88
C CYS A 113 6.51 -3.01 -10.00
N SER A 114 6.96 -2.07 -10.83
CA SER A 114 6.18 -1.59 -11.96
C SER A 114 6.97 -1.56 -13.26
N TRP A 115 6.26 -1.68 -14.37
CA TRP A 115 6.76 -1.56 -15.73
C TRP A 115 5.83 -0.63 -16.49
N ASN A 116 6.40 0.30 -17.26
CA ASN A 116 5.64 1.10 -18.20
C ASN A 116 6.38 1.27 -19.51
N GLY A 117 5.62 1.24 -20.60
CA GLY A 117 6.14 1.30 -21.95
C GLY A 117 5.18 2.03 -22.87
N LEU A 118 5.76 2.68 -23.88
CA LEU A 118 5.04 3.31 -24.97
C LEU A 118 5.64 2.77 -26.26
N ASP A 119 4.88 1.95 -26.98
CA ASP A 119 5.22 1.58 -28.35
C ASP A 119 4.79 2.73 -29.27
N ASP A 120 5.69 3.71 -29.41
CA ASP A 120 5.44 4.94 -30.15
C ASP A 120 5.63 4.75 -31.65
N LYS A 121 4.59 5.05 -32.44
CA LYS A 121 4.62 5.04 -33.91
C LYS A 121 4.26 6.41 -34.49
N GLY A 122 4.34 7.47 -33.68
CA GLY A 122 4.01 8.83 -34.06
C GLY A 122 2.56 8.96 -34.53
N VAL A 123 2.36 9.61 -35.68
CA VAL A 123 1.02 9.81 -36.28
C VAL A 123 0.30 8.51 -36.66
N LYS A 124 0.99 7.36 -36.62
CA LYS A 124 0.39 6.04 -36.87
C LYS A 124 -0.26 5.43 -35.61
N GLY A 125 -0.23 6.16 -34.51
CA GLY A 125 -0.84 5.73 -33.25
C GLY A 125 0.13 4.97 -32.35
N SER A 126 0.02 5.20 -31.04
CA SER A 126 0.97 4.69 -30.04
C SER A 126 0.24 3.88 -28.97
N GLN A 127 0.87 2.81 -28.49
CA GLN A 127 0.26 1.92 -27.50
C GLN A 127 0.99 2.03 -26.17
N TYR A 128 0.28 2.55 -25.17
CA TYR A 128 0.78 2.63 -23.80
C TYR A 128 0.36 1.40 -22.99
N ARG A 129 1.28 0.90 -22.16
CA ARG A 129 1.02 -0.18 -21.20
C ARG A 129 1.67 0.13 -19.87
N TRP A 130 0.98 -0.19 -18.78
CA TRP A 130 1.50 -0.15 -17.42
C TRP A 130 1.09 -1.41 -16.67
N LEU A 131 2.07 -2.09 -16.06
CA LEU A 131 1.90 -3.24 -15.19
C LEU A 131 2.50 -2.91 -13.83
N ASP A 132 1.77 -3.15 -12.75
CA ASP A 132 2.20 -3.00 -11.37
C ASP A 132 1.87 -4.28 -10.59
N VAL A 133 2.78 -4.70 -9.72
CA VAL A 133 2.53 -5.75 -8.74
C VAL A 133 3.07 -5.32 -7.38
N SER A 134 2.25 -5.50 -6.35
CA SER A 134 2.59 -5.23 -4.96
C SER A 134 2.28 -6.45 -4.08
N PHE A 135 3.17 -6.72 -3.14
CA PHE A 135 3.03 -7.78 -2.16
C PHE A 135 2.94 -7.21 -0.75
N TYR A 136 2.02 -7.75 0.05
CA TYR A 136 1.90 -7.47 1.48
C TYR A 136 1.83 -8.78 2.25
N ARG A 137 2.87 -9.09 3.03
CA ARG A 137 2.91 -10.24 3.93
C ARG A 137 2.56 -9.78 5.34
N TYR A 138 1.69 -10.52 6.00
CA TYR A 138 1.28 -10.25 7.37
C TYR A 138 1.82 -11.33 8.29
N ASP A 139 2.54 -10.94 9.34
CA ASP A 139 2.92 -11.87 10.40
C ASP A 139 1.72 -12.20 11.30
N SER A 140 1.77 -13.37 11.91
CA SER A 140 0.84 -13.70 12.99
C SER A 140 1.30 -13.05 14.28
N ASP A 141 0.37 -12.47 15.01
CA ASP A 141 0.64 -11.75 16.25
C ASP A 141 -0.45 -12.04 17.28
N ALA A 142 -0.08 -12.17 18.55
CA ALA A 142 -1.00 -12.55 19.62
C ALA A 142 -2.13 -11.53 19.85
N VAL A 143 -1.89 -10.26 19.50
CA VAL A 143 -2.84 -9.15 19.65
C VAL A 143 -3.59 -8.90 18.35
N LEU A 144 -2.89 -8.91 17.21
CA LEU A 144 -3.47 -8.56 15.91
C LEU A 144 -4.15 -9.74 15.19
N GLY A 145 -4.01 -10.96 15.69
CA GLY A 145 -4.56 -12.18 15.07
C GLY A 145 -3.62 -12.83 14.06
N SER A 146 -4.12 -13.86 13.38
CA SER A 146 -3.30 -14.63 12.44
C SER A 146 -2.95 -13.82 11.20
N GLY A 147 -1.80 -14.10 10.59
CA GLY A 147 -1.41 -13.48 9.33
C GLY A 147 -2.45 -13.72 8.21
N GLN A 148 -3.16 -14.85 8.24
CA GLN A 148 -4.21 -15.18 7.28
C GLN A 148 -5.45 -14.29 7.43
N GLU A 149 -5.96 -14.12 8.66
CA GLU A 149 -7.10 -13.23 8.95
C GLU A 149 -6.74 -11.79 8.58
N ARG A 150 -5.55 -11.34 8.96
CA ARG A 150 -5.05 -10.01 8.61
C ARG A 150 -4.97 -9.80 7.11
N ALA A 151 -4.49 -10.79 6.35
CA ALA A 151 -4.50 -10.73 4.89
C ALA A 151 -5.94 -10.65 4.36
N GLN A 152 -6.88 -11.46 4.86
CA GLN A 152 -8.28 -11.43 4.45
C GLN A 152 -8.95 -10.06 4.69
N GLU A 153 -8.75 -9.47 5.86
CA GLU A 153 -9.28 -8.14 6.16
C GLU A 153 -8.69 -7.07 5.23
N ASN A 154 -7.39 -7.14 4.96
CA ASN A 154 -6.74 -6.20 4.06
C ASN A 154 -7.15 -6.43 2.60
N LEU A 155 -7.46 -7.65 2.18
CA LEU A 155 -8.03 -7.91 0.85
C LEU A 155 -9.34 -7.14 0.67
N ALA A 156 -10.23 -7.18 1.66
CA ALA A 156 -11.49 -6.44 1.63
C ALA A 156 -11.26 -4.92 1.55
N LYS A 157 -10.32 -4.38 2.33
CA LYS A 157 -9.95 -2.95 2.31
C LYS A 157 -9.39 -2.52 0.96
N GLU A 158 -8.45 -3.29 0.41
CA GLU A 158 -7.86 -2.98 -0.90
C GLU A 158 -8.88 -3.12 -2.04
N LEU A 159 -9.79 -4.10 -1.94
CA LEU A 159 -10.89 -4.23 -2.90
C LEU A 159 -11.80 -3.00 -2.87
N ALA A 160 -12.20 -2.54 -1.69
CA ALA A 160 -13.03 -1.36 -1.53
C ALA A 160 -12.36 -0.12 -2.15
N LYS A 161 -11.06 0.10 -1.88
CA LYS A 161 -10.29 1.20 -2.48
C LYS A 161 -10.31 1.17 -4.01
N VAL A 162 -10.14 -0.01 -4.61
CA VAL A 162 -10.18 -0.15 -6.08
C VAL A 162 -11.59 0.10 -6.61
N GLN A 163 -12.63 -0.37 -5.91
CA GLN A 163 -14.03 -0.14 -6.28
C GLN A 163 -14.45 1.34 -6.19
N GLU A 164 -13.81 2.09 -5.29
CA GLU A 164 -14.04 3.51 -5.07
C GLU A 164 -13.14 4.41 -5.96
N THR A 165 -12.46 3.84 -6.95
CA THR A 165 -11.56 4.61 -7.83
C THR A 165 -12.27 5.82 -8.45
N PRO A 166 -11.83 7.06 -8.14
CA PRO A 166 -12.52 8.25 -8.63
C PRO A 166 -12.56 8.33 -10.15
N GLY A 167 -13.75 8.61 -10.69
CA GLY A 167 -13.98 8.74 -12.14
C GLY A 167 -14.04 7.40 -12.89
N ALA A 168 -13.95 6.25 -12.21
CA ALA A 168 -14.07 4.94 -12.84
C ALA A 168 -15.45 4.76 -13.48
N LYS A 169 -15.45 4.29 -14.72
CA LYS A 169 -16.65 3.96 -15.50
C LYS A 169 -16.68 2.47 -15.81
N LYS A 170 -17.90 1.93 -15.99
CA LYS A 170 -18.12 0.51 -16.31
C LYS A 170 -17.39 -0.43 -15.34
N LEU A 171 -17.36 -0.06 -14.06
CA LEU A 171 -16.68 -0.86 -13.05
C LEU A 171 -17.39 -2.19 -12.86
N LYS A 172 -16.64 -3.28 -12.87
CA LYS A 172 -17.14 -4.63 -12.63
C LYS A 172 -16.19 -5.39 -11.73
N THR A 173 -16.73 -6.04 -10.72
CA THR A 173 -15.98 -6.97 -9.85
C THR A 173 -16.46 -8.39 -10.10
N VAL A 174 -15.52 -9.33 -10.28
CA VAL A 174 -15.79 -10.77 -10.36
C VAL A 174 -14.85 -11.56 -9.46
N THR A 175 -15.32 -12.67 -8.92
CA THR A 175 -14.43 -13.65 -8.27
C THR A 175 -13.62 -14.38 -9.33
N ALA A 176 -12.31 -14.49 -9.12
CA ALA A 176 -11.41 -15.25 -9.98
C ALA A 176 -11.04 -16.57 -9.29
N ASN A 177 -11.61 -17.68 -9.77
CA ASN A 177 -11.33 -18.99 -9.18
C ASN A 177 -9.98 -19.54 -9.63
N GLY A 178 -9.34 -20.35 -8.79
CA GLY A 178 -8.09 -21.04 -9.11
C GLY A 178 -6.83 -20.15 -9.08
N ILE A 179 -6.88 -19.00 -8.40
CA ILE A 179 -5.74 -18.11 -8.19
C ILE A 179 -5.65 -17.79 -6.70
N GLY A 180 -4.60 -18.29 -6.03
CA GLY A 180 -4.47 -18.18 -4.58
C GLY A 180 -5.60 -18.89 -3.82
N ASP A 181 -5.81 -18.47 -2.58
CA ASP A 181 -6.91 -18.96 -1.74
C ASP A 181 -8.20 -18.16 -1.99
N GLU A 182 -8.06 -16.87 -2.34
CA GLU A 182 -9.16 -16.00 -2.73
C GLU A 182 -8.65 -14.96 -3.74
N ALA A 183 -9.40 -14.71 -4.81
CA ALA A 183 -9.07 -13.65 -5.75
C ALA A 183 -10.30 -12.89 -6.27
N LYS A 184 -10.12 -11.58 -6.44
CA LYS A 184 -11.10 -10.65 -7.00
C LYS A 184 -10.47 -9.92 -8.18
N THR A 185 -11.17 -9.88 -9.30
CA THR A 185 -10.78 -9.10 -10.48
C THR A 185 -11.74 -7.93 -10.61
N VAL A 186 -11.19 -6.71 -10.68
CA VAL A 186 -11.94 -5.48 -10.93
C VAL A 186 -11.52 -4.92 -12.28
N THR A 187 -12.46 -4.81 -13.22
CA THR A 187 -12.25 -4.11 -14.50
C THR A 187 -12.96 -2.77 -14.46
N TYR A 188 -12.38 -1.75 -15.10
CA TYR A 188 -12.98 -0.43 -15.22
C TYR A 188 -12.29 0.38 -16.31
N GLN A 189 -12.94 1.48 -16.71
CA GLN A 189 -12.40 2.46 -17.65
C GLN A 189 -12.14 3.78 -16.92
N LEU A 190 -11.06 4.48 -17.30
CA LEU A 190 -10.76 5.83 -16.84
C LEU A 190 -10.34 6.69 -18.02
N ARG A 191 -10.83 7.92 -18.07
CA ARG A 191 -10.31 8.91 -19.01
C ARG A 191 -9.25 9.75 -18.31
N LYS A 192 -8.03 9.77 -18.86
CA LYS A 192 -6.86 10.47 -18.32
C LYS A 192 -6.02 10.98 -19.49
N THR A 193 -5.37 12.13 -19.32
CA THR A 193 -4.50 12.73 -20.37
C THR A 193 -5.17 12.75 -21.75
N ASP A 194 -6.46 13.08 -21.79
CA ASP A 194 -7.28 13.07 -22.99
C ASP A 194 -7.37 11.74 -23.76
N GLU A 195 -7.07 10.61 -23.11
CA GLU A 195 -7.23 9.26 -23.66
C GLU A 195 -8.05 8.36 -22.74
N ASP A 196 -8.69 7.35 -23.33
CA ASP A 196 -9.40 6.33 -22.60
C ASP A 196 -8.46 5.17 -22.25
N PHE A 197 -8.45 4.82 -20.97
CA PHE A 197 -7.69 3.71 -20.44
C PHE A 197 -8.62 2.57 -20.04
N GLN A 198 -8.19 1.35 -20.37
CA GLN A 198 -8.78 0.14 -19.83
C GLN A 198 -7.89 -0.40 -18.71
N TYR A 199 -8.48 -0.65 -17.53
CA TYR A 199 -7.80 -1.21 -16.37
C TYR A 199 -8.32 -2.61 -16.06
N THR A 200 -7.44 -3.42 -15.49
CA THR A 200 -7.79 -4.61 -14.72
C THR A 200 -6.90 -4.69 -13.49
N SER A 201 -7.51 -4.74 -12.32
CA SER A 201 -6.85 -4.99 -11.05
C SER A 201 -7.23 -6.39 -10.55
N VAL A 202 -6.24 -7.22 -10.23
CA VAL A 202 -6.45 -8.53 -9.61
C VAL A 202 -5.86 -8.49 -8.20
N LEU A 203 -6.73 -8.67 -7.21
CA LEU A 203 -6.37 -8.74 -5.81
C LEU A 203 -6.48 -10.20 -5.36
N VAL A 204 -5.39 -10.76 -4.86
CA VAL A 204 -5.31 -12.16 -4.47
C VAL A 204 -4.82 -12.27 -3.03
N ARG A 205 -5.45 -13.14 -2.26
CA ARG A 205 -4.91 -13.65 -1.01
C ARG A 205 -4.37 -15.06 -1.21
N THR A 206 -3.15 -15.30 -0.74
CA THR A 206 -2.57 -16.64 -0.60
C THR A 206 -1.89 -16.73 0.76
N GLY A 207 -2.44 -17.57 1.64
CA GLY A 207 -2.12 -17.61 3.06
C GLY A 207 -2.20 -16.22 3.70
N ASN A 208 -1.07 -15.82 4.29
CA ASN A 208 -0.86 -14.53 4.93
C ASN A 208 -0.28 -13.46 3.98
N VAL A 209 -0.34 -13.66 2.66
CA VAL A 209 0.17 -12.70 1.66
C VAL A 209 -0.97 -12.19 0.77
N LEU A 210 -0.99 -10.88 0.56
CA LEU A 210 -1.77 -10.24 -0.49
C LEU A 210 -0.89 -9.91 -1.69
N VAL A 211 -1.41 -10.23 -2.87
CA VAL A 211 -0.86 -9.85 -4.18
C VAL A 211 -1.85 -8.89 -4.81
N LEU A 212 -1.44 -7.63 -5.01
CA LEU A 212 -2.21 -6.64 -5.74
C LEU A 212 -1.54 -6.44 -7.09
N LEU A 213 -2.22 -6.77 -8.18
CA LEU A 213 -1.70 -6.56 -9.53
C LEU A 213 -2.63 -5.61 -10.28
N SER A 214 -2.09 -4.57 -10.89
CA SER A 214 -2.83 -3.69 -11.81
C SER A 214 -2.17 -3.71 -13.18
N TYR A 215 -2.97 -3.95 -14.21
CA TYR A 215 -2.53 -3.84 -15.59
C TYR A 215 -3.49 -2.94 -16.35
N ASN A 216 -2.95 -1.99 -17.10
CA ASN A 216 -3.74 -1.06 -17.88
C ASN A 216 -3.04 -0.66 -19.18
N GLY A 217 -3.82 -0.07 -20.07
CA GLY A 217 -3.30 0.50 -21.31
C GLY A 217 -4.26 1.49 -21.94
N ALA A 218 -3.69 2.30 -22.83
CA ALA A 218 -4.40 3.27 -23.64
C ALA A 218 -3.79 3.29 -25.05
N GLY A 219 -4.61 3.68 -26.02
CA GLY A 219 -4.15 4.11 -27.33
C GLY A 219 -3.95 5.62 -27.31
N TYR A 220 -2.89 6.09 -27.94
CA TYR A 220 -2.59 7.51 -28.14
C TYR A 220 -2.54 7.83 -29.62
N ALA A 221 -2.70 9.10 -29.96
CA ALA A 221 -2.59 9.61 -31.34
C ALA A 221 -3.53 8.87 -32.31
N GLY A 222 -4.78 8.67 -31.89
CA GLY A 222 -5.82 8.00 -32.68
C GLY A 222 -5.76 6.48 -32.68
N ALA A 223 -4.80 5.88 -31.97
CA ALA A 223 -4.81 4.43 -31.74
C ALA A 223 -5.97 4.04 -30.81
N GLU A 224 -6.54 2.86 -31.05
CA GLU A 224 -7.60 2.34 -30.20
C GLU A 224 -7.09 1.98 -28.79
N THR A 225 -7.93 2.22 -27.79
CA THR A 225 -7.74 1.70 -26.44
C THR A 225 -7.78 0.16 -26.47
N PRO A 226 -6.88 -0.52 -25.75
CA PRO A 226 -6.89 -1.98 -25.68
C PRO A 226 -8.22 -2.50 -25.14
N SER A 227 -8.69 -3.62 -25.69
CA SER A 227 -9.93 -4.24 -25.22
C SER A 227 -9.82 -4.76 -23.78
N GLU A 228 -10.93 -4.76 -23.05
CA GLU A 228 -11.03 -5.32 -21.70
C GLU A 228 -10.48 -6.75 -21.64
N LYS A 229 -10.82 -7.59 -22.63
CA LYS A 229 -10.32 -8.98 -22.72
C LYS A 229 -8.80 -9.05 -22.79
N THR A 230 -8.16 -8.16 -23.56
CA THR A 230 -6.70 -8.13 -23.69
C THR A 230 -6.04 -7.76 -22.37
N ILE A 231 -6.55 -6.73 -21.70
CA ILE A 231 -6.03 -6.30 -20.39
C ILE A 231 -6.31 -7.38 -19.33
N THR A 232 -7.50 -7.97 -19.30
CA THR A 232 -7.87 -8.98 -18.31
C THR A 232 -7.03 -10.25 -18.44
N ASN A 233 -6.80 -10.73 -19.66
CA ASN A 233 -5.97 -11.91 -19.91
C ASN A 233 -4.50 -11.67 -19.56
N GLY A 234 -4.00 -10.46 -19.85
CA GLY A 234 -2.64 -10.07 -19.46
C GLY A 234 -2.46 -10.04 -17.95
N ALA A 235 -3.39 -9.39 -17.24
CA ALA A 235 -3.39 -9.35 -15.78
C ALA A 235 -3.47 -10.76 -15.16
N GLY A 236 -4.37 -11.60 -15.70
CA GLY A 236 -4.54 -12.98 -15.25
C GLY A 236 -3.31 -13.88 -15.48
N THR A 237 -2.51 -13.61 -16.51
CA THR A 237 -1.24 -14.31 -16.74
C THR A 237 -0.20 -13.89 -15.72
N ALA A 238 0.01 -12.57 -15.57
CA ALA A 238 1.00 -12.01 -14.67
C ALA A 238 0.72 -12.34 -13.19
N VAL A 239 -0.54 -12.30 -12.76
CA VAL A 239 -0.90 -12.56 -11.36
C VAL A 239 -0.68 -14.02 -10.95
N LYS A 240 -0.86 -14.96 -11.88
CA LYS A 240 -0.56 -16.38 -11.63
C LYS A 240 0.93 -16.62 -11.39
N GLU A 241 1.79 -15.96 -12.17
CA GLU A 241 3.24 -15.98 -11.95
C GLU A 241 3.60 -15.35 -10.60
N ALA A 242 3.02 -14.20 -10.29
CA ALA A 242 3.26 -13.49 -9.03
C ALA A 242 2.87 -14.34 -7.80
N VAL A 243 1.72 -15.00 -7.82
CA VAL A 243 1.27 -15.91 -6.75
C VAL A 243 2.19 -17.13 -6.64
N ALA A 244 2.59 -17.73 -7.78
CA ALA A 244 3.52 -18.85 -7.78
C ALA A 244 4.90 -18.46 -7.21
N ALA A 245 5.36 -17.23 -7.44
CA ALA A 245 6.61 -16.73 -6.90
C ALA A 245 6.60 -16.62 -5.36
N VAL A 246 5.45 -16.29 -4.75
CA VAL A 246 5.31 -16.29 -3.27
C VAL A 246 5.55 -17.69 -2.72
N ALA A 247 4.90 -18.70 -3.31
CA ALA A 247 5.10 -20.08 -2.90
C ALA A 247 6.56 -20.53 -3.12
N ALA A 248 7.15 -20.19 -4.27
CA ALA A 248 8.53 -20.58 -4.60
C ALA A 248 9.58 -19.96 -3.65
N ALA A 249 9.36 -18.75 -3.16
CA ALA A 249 10.28 -18.08 -2.21
C ALA A 249 10.27 -18.72 -0.80
N ASN A 250 9.35 -19.64 -0.53
CA ASN A 250 9.16 -20.31 0.77
C ASN A 250 9.23 -21.84 0.66
N LYS A 251 9.84 -22.35 -0.43
CA LYS A 251 10.21 -23.76 -0.58
C LYS A 251 11.64 -24.00 -0.12
#